data_AF-A0A9P6JJP9-F1
#
_entry.id   AF-A0A9P6JJP9-F1
#
_cell.length_a   1.000
_cell.length_b   1.000
_cell.length_c   1.000
_cell.angle_alpha   90.00
_cell.angle_beta   90.00
_cell.angle_gamma   90.00
#
_symmetry.space_group_name_H-M   'P 1'
#
loop_
_entity.id
_entity.type
_entity.pdbx_description
1 polymer ?
#
loop_
_entity_poly.entity_id
_entity_poly.type
_entity_poly.pdbx_seq_one_letter_code
_entity_poly.pdbx_strand_id
1 'polypeptide(L)'
;MADPFRNQHWCFTPCASFIVDTPESALIASTLRKISTQAFEKETFKHRLNGVLLPFWRDWLLSDPSTFLTPEPLHHWHKQFWDHDTKWCIHAVGSHEINFRFSILQPCTGFQHFKEGISSLKQVTGRDHRDMQHAVSPGFLIAIRALLDFRYLAQSTIIDDNIGKKGLILNWQIPKLEFLQSVVPNLRLNGVPIQWTADVTEHTHISVVKEPADSGNNQ
;
A
#
# COMPACT_ATOMS: atom_id res chain seq x y z
N MET A 1 16.45 1.24 -12.38
CA MET A 1 16.05 2.40 -11.57
C MET A 1 17.17 3.42 -11.61
N ALA A 2 16.86 4.71 -11.75
CA ALA A 2 17.86 5.77 -11.68
C ALA A 2 18.13 6.11 -10.20
N ASP A 3 19.39 6.20 -9.80
CA ASP A 3 19.73 6.76 -8.47
C ASP A 3 19.50 8.29 -8.44
N PRO A 4 19.63 8.96 -7.28
CA PRO A 4 19.50 10.43 -7.19
C PRO A 4 20.45 11.23 -8.09
N PHE A 5 21.51 10.62 -8.64
CA PHE A 5 22.45 11.22 -9.59
C PHE A 5 22.18 10.82 -11.04
N ARG A 6 21.04 10.17 -11.30
CA ARG A 6 20.59 9.67 -12.61
C ARG A 6 21.43 8.54 -13.19
N ASN A 7 22.25 7.86 -12.39
CA ASN A 7 22.91 6.65 -12.87
C ASN A 7 21.87 5.54 -12.99
N GLN A 8 21.84 4.87 -14.14
CA GLN A 8 20.94 3.73 -14.35
C GLN A 8 21.49 2.48 -13.67
N HIS A 9 20.76 1.99 -12.68
CA HIS A 9 21.00 0.70 -12.03
C HIS A 9 20.00 -0.34 -12.53
N TRP A 10 20.49 -1.55 -12.84
CA TRP A 10 19.63 -2.69 -13.16
C TRP A 10 18.97 -3.19 -11.88
N CYS A 11 17.73 -2.78 -11.63
CA CYS A 11 16.95 -3.25 -10.50
C CYS A 11 15.90 -4.24 -11.03
N PHE A 12 16.05 -5.51 -10.66
CA PHE A 12 15.03 -6.52 -10.90
C PHE A 12 14.03 -6.53 -9.73
N THR A 13 12.95 -7.30 -9.90
CA THR A 13 11.74 -7.50 -9.08
C THR A 13 11.80 -7.40 -7.54
N PRO A 14 12.92 -7.65 -6.79
CA PRO A 14 13.00 -7.40 -5.33
C PRO A 14 12.60 -6.00 -4.83
N CYS A 15 12.41 -5.00 -5.70
CA CYS A 15 11.90 -3.70 -5.27
C CYS A 15 10.51 -3.77 -4.62
N ALA A 16 9.55 -4.53 -5.16
CA ALA A 16 8.18 -4.52 -4.64
C ALA A 16 8.12 -5.06 -3.20
N SER A 17 8.76 -6.19 -2.93
CA SER A 17 8.79 -6.81 -1.61
C SER A 17 9.55 -5.96 -0.59
N PHE A 18 10.56 -5.22 -1.06
CA PHE A 18 11.28 -4.28 -0.21
C PHE A 18 10.40 -3.05 0.11
N ILE A 19 9.81 -2.36 -0.87
CA ILE A 19 8.99 -1.15 -0.63
C ILE A 19 7.86 -1.45 0.36
N VAL A 20 7.21 -2.61 0.24
CA VAL A 20 6.08 -3.02 1.08
C VAL A 20 6.47 -3.33 2.52
N ASP A 21 7.60 -4.01 2.72
CA ASP A 21 8.00 -4.49 4.05
C ASP A 21 9.00 -3.55 4.75
N THR A 22 9.55 -2.55 4.06
CA THR A 22 10.58 -1.65 4.61
C THR A 22 10.13 -0.96 5.89
N PRO A 23 8.94 -0.33 5.97
CA PRO A 23 8.56 0.44 7.15
C PRO A 23 8.46 -0.46 8.39
N GLU A 24 7.84 -1.63 8.26
CA GLU A 24 7.71 -2.63 9.32
C GLU A 24 9.06 -3.26 9.68
N SER A 25 9.90 -3.55 8.67
CA SER A 25 11.24 -4.09 8.87
C SER A 25 12.15 -3.08 9.59
N ALA A 26 12.06 -1.78 9.25
CA ALA A 26 12.79 -0.71 9.91
C ALA A 26 12.35 -0.52 11.37
N LEU A 27 11.03 -0.64 11.64
CA LEU A 27 10.51 -0.61 13.00
C LEU A 27 11.06 -1.77 13.83
N ILE A 28 11.08 -2.99 13.28
CA ILE A 28 11.67 -4.17 13.93
C ILE A 28 13.17 -3.95 14.18
N ALA A 29 13.92 -3.42 13.21
CA ALA A 29 15.33 -3.11 13.38
C ALA A 29 15.57 -2.14 14.55
N SER A 30 14.72 -1.11 14.69
CA SER A 30 14.84 -0.09 15.74
C SER A 30 14.54 -0.59 17.15
N THR A 31 13.77 -1.68 17.27
CA THR A 31 13.34 -2.25 18.57
C THR A 31 14.24 -3.37 19.08
N LEU A 32 15.12 -3.91 18.22
CA LEU A 32 16.07 -4.94 18.61
C LEU A 32 17.19 -4.37 19.49
N ARG A 33 17.27 -4.85 20.74
CA ARG A 33 18.36 -4.50 21.69
C ARG A 33 19.75 -4.87 21.17
N LYS A 34 19.85 -5.84 20.26
CA LYS A 34 21.09 -6.24 19.59
C LYS A 34 20.77 -6.64 18.16
N ILE A 35 21.25 -5.85 17.20
CA ILE A 35 21.04 -6.11 15.78
C ILE A 35 22.07 -7.17 15.36
N SER A 36 21.61 -8.40 15.19
CA SER A 36 22.30 -9.43 14.41
C SER A 36 21.38 -9.89 13.29
N THR A 37 21.94 -10.33 12.16
CA THR A 37 21.17 -10.80 11.00
C THR A 37 20.16 -11.88 11.40
N GLN A 38 20.58 -12.84 12.22
CA GLN A 38 19.70 -13.90 12.72
C GLN A 38 18.58 -13.41 13.64
N ALA A 39 18.87 -12.45 14.54
CA ALA A 39 17.84 -11.90 15.43
C ALA A 39 16.81 -11.09 14.64
N PHE A 40 17.28 -10.34 13.64
CA PHE A 40 16.44 -9.56 12.75
C PHE A 40 15.54 -10.45 11.89
N GLU A 41 16.12 -11.39 11.14
CA GLU A 41 15.40 -12.35 10.33
C GLU A 41 14.31 -13.06 11.13
N LYS A 42 14.67 -13.56 12.33
CA LYS A 42 13.74 -14.26 13.20
C LYS A 42 12.55 -13.41 13.62
N GLU A 43 12.75 -12.15 13.97
CA GLU A 43 11.63 -11.25 14.33
C GLU A 43 10.80 -10.88 13.08
N THR A 44 11.44 -10.54 11.97
CA THR A 44 10.74 -10.22 10.72
C THR A 44 9.87 -11.36 10.21
N PHE A 45 10.32 -12.61 10.33
CA PHE A 45 9.54 -13.78 9.92
C PHE A 45 8.29 -14.01 10.77
N LYS A 46 8.28 -13.63 12.05
CA LYS A 46 7.04 -13.66 12.86
C LYS A 46 5.95 -12.77 12.27
N HIS A 47 6.37 -11.70 11.61
CA HIS A 47 5.50 -10.75 10.92
C HIS A 47 5.34 -11.05 9.42
N ARG A 48 5.89 -12.17 8.94
CA ARG A 48 5.86 -12.60 7.53
C ARG A 48 6.52 -11.59 6.58
N LEU A 49 7.55 -10.89 7.06
CA LEU A 49 8.35 -9.95 6.27
C LEU A 49 9.58 -10.67 5.70
N ASN A 50 10.21 -10.09 4.67
CA ASN A 50 11.34 -10.71 3.95
C ASN A 50 12.63 -10.89 4.76
N GLY A 51 12.81 -10.20 5.89
CA GLY A 51 14.00 -10.32 6.75
C GLY A 51 15.31 -9.78 6.16
N VAL A 52 15.23 -8.94 5.14
CA VAL A 52 16.41 -8.31 4.52
C VAL A 52 16.96 -7.21 5.43
N LEU A 53 18.02 -7.51 6.18
CA LEU A 53 18.66 -6.54 7.09
C LEU A 53 19.40 -5.42 6.34
N LEU A 54 20.00 -5.76 5.20
CA LEU A 54 20.88 -4.87 4.44
C LEU A 54 20.20 -4.53 3.09
N PRO A 55 19.66 -3.31 2.93
CA PRO A 55 19.03 -2.90 1.68
C PRO A 55 20.00 -2.96 0.50
N PHE A 56 19.51 -3.25 -0.71
CA PHE A 56 20.39 -3.32 -1.90
C PHE A 56 21.01 -1.96 -2.26
N TRP A 57 20.39 -0.85 -1.85
CA TRP A 57 20.87 0.52 -2.07
C TRP A 57 21.71 1.05 -0.91
N ARG A 58 22.07 0.23 0.09
CA ARG A 58 22.83 0.69 1.27
C ARG A 58 24.15 1.38 0.94
N ASP A 59 24.75 1.02 -0.20
CA ASP A 59 26.05 1.52 -0.65
C ASP A 59 25.89 2.65 -1.67
N TRP A 60 24.65 3.09 -1.96
CA TRP A 60 24.39 4.23 -2.82
C TRP A 60 24.62 5.51 -2.01
N LEU A 61 25.64 6.28 -2.40
CA LEU A 61 25.98 7.54 -1.74
C LEU A 61 24.77 8.49 -1.74
N LEU A 62 24.43 9.08 -0.60
CA LEU A 62 23.27 9.99 -0.45
C LEU A 62 21.93 9.39 -0.92
N SER A 63 21.77 8.07 -0.87
CA SER A 63 20.50 7.43 -1.21
C SER A 63 19.43 7.77 -0.20
N ASP A 64 18.38 8.47 -0.65
CA ASP A 64 17.15 8.61 0.09
C ASP A 64 16.09 7.70 -0.54
N PRO A 65 15.70 6.58 0.11
CA PRO A 65 14.69 5.65 -0.41
C PRO A 65 13.41 6.35 -0.83
N SER A 66 13.02 7.41 -0.14
CA SER A 66 11.80 8.17 -0.44
C SER A 66 11.80 8.84 -1.83
N THR A 67 13.00 9.07 -2.39
CA THR A 67 13.18 9.73 -3.69
C THR A 67 13.09 8.79 -4.88
N PHE A 68 13.55 7.54 -4.73
CA PHE A 68 13.63 6.57 -5.83
C PHE A 68 12.68 5.38 -5.67
N LEU A 69 12.23 5.06 -4.45
CA LEU A 69 11.18 4.08 -4.24
C LEU A 69 9.82 4.75 -4.45
N THR A 70 9.33 4.69 -5.68
CA THR A 70 7.97 5.14 -5.97
C THR A 70 6.97 4.29 -5.18
N PRO A 71 6.02 4.91 -4.44
CA PRO A 71 4.96 4.18 -3.77
C PRO A 71 4.23 3.28 -4.76
N GLU A 72 4.20 1.98 -4.47
CA GLU A 72 3.47 0.97 -5.26
C GLU A 72 1.98 1.01 -4.84
N PRO A 73 1.04 1.43 -5.72
CA PRO A 73 -0.37 1.64 -5.36
C PRO A 73 -1.09 0.44 -4.74
N LEU A 74 -0.84 -0.77 -5.25
CA LEU A 74 -1.57 -1.97 -4.83
C LEU A 74 -1.34 -2.29 -3.36
N HIS A 75 -0.09 -2.39 -2.95
CA HIS A 75 0.28 -2.81 -1.60
C HIS A 75 0.28 -1.63 -0.62
N HIS A 76 0.70 -0.43 -1.03
CA HIS A 76 0.75 0.71 -0.11
C HIS A 76 -0.59 1.36 0.11
N TRP A 77 -1.49 1.34 -0.87
CA TRP A 77 -2.75 2.09 -0.76
C TRP A 77 -3.95 1.17 -0.69
N HIS A 78 -4.11 0.28 -1.65
CA HIS A 78 -5.27 -0.61 -1.72
C HIS A 78 -5.26 -1.66 -0.61
N LYS A 79 -4.12 -2.34 -0.41
CA LYS A 79 -3.95 -3.32 0.66
C LYS A 79 -3.94 -2.66 2.05
N GLN A 80 -3.27 -1.51 2.20
CA GLN A 80 -3.29 -0.75 3.47
C GLN A 80 -4.72 -0.37 3.87
N PHE A 81 -5.53 0.11 2.93
CA PHE A 81 -6.93 0.42 3.17
C PHE A 81 -7.68 -0.77 3.77
N TRP A 82 -7.54 -1.95 3.17
CA TRP A 82 -8.21 -3.15 3.67
C TRP A 82 -7.68 -3.63 5.01
N ASP A 83 -6.37 -3.65 5.18
CA ASP A 83 -5.73 -4.19 6.37
C ASP A 83 -5.96 -3.32 7.62
N HIS A 84 -6.17 -2.01 7.44
CA HIS A 84 -6.26 -1.04 8.53
C HIS A 84 -7.55 -0.23 8.48
N ASP A 85 -7.72 0.61 7.45
CA ASP A 85 -8.79 1.60 7.42
C ASP A 85 -10.16 0.94 7.47
N THR A 86 -10.40 -0.09 6.65
CA THR A 86 -11.66 -0.86 6.66
C THR A 86 -11.92 -1.48 8.02
N LYS A 87 -10.90 -2.02 8.70
CA LYS A 87 -11.06 -2.58 10.05
C LYS A 87 -11.40 -1.52 11.08
N TRP A 88 -10.77 -0.34 11.00
CA TRP A 88 -11.12 0.79 11.86
C TRP A 88 -12.55 1.26 11.60
N CYS A 89 -12.98 1.29 10.34
CA CYS A 89 -14.36 1.63 9.96
C CYS A 89 -15.37 0.64 10.54
N ILE A 90 -15.12 -0.66 10.36
CA ILE A 90 -15.97 -1.73 10.93
C ILE A 90 -16.04 -1.61 12.45
N HIS A 91 -14.93 -1.30 13.11
CA HIS A 91 -14.88 -1.16 14.57
C HIS A 91 -15.61 0.09 15.07
N ALA A 92 -15.40 1.24 14.42
CA ALA A 92 -15.98 2.52 14.85
C ALA A 92 -17.48 2.61 14.58
N VAL A 93 -17.95 2.04 13.46
CA VAL A 93 -19.34 2.15 13.01
C VAL A 93 -20.17 0.94 13.41
N GLY A 94 -19.51 -0.22 13.57
CA GLY A 94 -20.16 -1.50 13.77
C GLY A 94 -20.41 -2.23 12.44
N SER A 95 -20.26 -3.56 12.46
CA SER A 95 -20.43 -4.42 11.29
C SER A 95 -21.82 -4.38 10.68
N HIS A 96 -22.86 -4.23 11.52
CA HIS A 96 -24.25 -4.16 11.04
C HIS A 96 -24.50 -2.91 10.20
N GLU A 97 -24.14 -1.74 10.74
CA GLU A 97 -24.36 -0.45 10.08
C GLU A 97 -23.49 -0.31 8.82
N ILE A 98 -22.22 -0.74 8.87
CA ILE A 98 -21.36 -0.65 7.69
C ILE A 98 -21.86 -1.56 6.56
N ASN A 99 -22.30 -2.79 6.87
CA ASN A 99 -22.84 -3.68 5.85
C ASN A 99 -24.14 -3.14 5.25
N PHE A 100 -25.02 -2.58 6.08
CA PHE A 100 -26.24 -1.93 5.62
C PHE A 100 -25.95 -0.78 4.66
N ARG A 101 -24.99 0.10 5.00
CA ARG A 101 -24.60 1.21 4.12
C ARG A 101 -24.08 0.73 2.78
N PHE A 102 -23.23 -0.31 2.77
CA PHE A 102 -22.70 -0.88 1.54
C PHE A 102 -23.75 -1.62 0.70
N SER A 103 -24.75 -2.24 1.34
CA SER A 103 -25.82 -2.96 0.63
C SER A 103 -26.82 -2.03 -0.05
N ILE A 104 -27.03 -0.82 0.47
CA ILE A 104 -27.93 0.18 -0.12
C ILE A 104 -27.26 1.10 -1.14
N LEU A 105 -25.94 0.96 -1.36
CA LEU A 105 -25.25 1.74 -2.39
C LEU A 105 -25.86 1.47 -3.75
N GLN A 106 -26.05 2.53 -4.52
CA GLN A 106 -26.61 2.40 -5.86
C GLN A 106 -25.69 1.51 -6.71
N PRO A 107 -26.21 0.43 -7.32
CA PRO A 107 -25.43 -0.37 -8.24
C PRO A 107 -25.00 0.48 -9.44
N CYS A 108 -23.70 0.64 -9.64
CA CYS A 108 -23.13 1.32 -10.80
C CYS A 108 -22.54 0.30 -11.76
N THR A 109 -22.82 0.42 -13.05
CA THR A 109 -22.22 -0.43 -14.07
C THR A 109 -20.69 -0.30 -14.02
N GLY A 110 -20.00 -1.44 -13.95
CA GLY A 110 -18.53 -1.48 -13.86
C GLY A 110 -17.96 -1.48 -12.44
N PHE A 111 -18.80 -1.34 -11.41
CA PHE A 111 -18.40 -1.43 -10.01
C PHE A 111 -19.02 -2.65 -9.32
N GLN A 112 -18.28 -3.23 -8.39
CA GLN A 112 -18.75 -4.30 -7.53
C GLN A 112 -19.83 -3.78 -6.56
N HIS A 113 -20.93 -4.52 -6.46
CA HIS A 113 -21.99 -4.24 -5.50
C HIS A 113 -21.91 -5.21 -4.31
N PHE A 114 -21.89 -4.67 -3.10
CA PHE A 114 -21.68 -5.41 -1.85
C PHE A 114 -23.00 -5.67 -1.12
N LYS A 115 -23.85 -6.54 -1.70
CA LYS A 115 -25.22 -6.81 -1.20
C LYS A 115 -25.26 -7.30 0.25
N GLU A 116 -24.31 -8.13 0.65
CA GLU A 116 -24.19 -8.66 2.02
C GLU A 116 -23.25 -7.80 2.91
N GLY A 117 -22.82 -6.64 2.39
CA GLY A 117 -21.81 -5.78 3.02
C GLY A 117 -20.37 -6.27 2.81
N ILE A 118 -19.46 -5.71 3.60
CA ILE A 118 -18.01 -5.89 3.44
C ILE A 118 -17.35 -6.61 4.62
N SER A 119 -18.01 -6.69 5.77
CA SER A 119 -17.36 -7.16 7.00
C SER A 119 -17.08 -8.67 7.03
N SER A 120 -17.77 -9.45 6.20
CA SER A 120 -17.66 -10.92 6.16
C SER A 120 -16.69 -11.43 5.09
N LEU A 121 -16.14 -10.53 4.26
CA LEU A 121 -15.24 -10.89 3.17
C LEU A 121 -13.91 -11.39 3.74
N LYS A 122 -13.54 -12.63 3.39
CA LYS A 122 -12.29 -13.27 3.82
C LYS A 122 -11.13 -12.96 2.88
N GLN A 123 -11.43 -12.83 1.60
CA GLN A 123 -10.50 -12.47 0.54
C GLN A 123 -11.15 -11.39 -0.31
N VAL A 124 -10.33 -10.45 -0.76
CA VAL A 124 -10.72 -9.31 -1.57
C VAL A 124 -9.66 -9.10 -2.64
N THR A 125 -10.10 -8.72 -3.82
CA THR A 125 -9.25 -8.45 -4.98
C THR A 125 -8.84 -6.98 -5.04
N GLY A 126 -7.85 -6.65 -5.89
CA GLY A 126 -7.50 -5.26 -6.19
C GLY A 126 -8.69 -4.42 -6.67
N ARG A 127 -9.64 -5.03 -7.39
CA ARG A 127 -10.88 -4.38 -7.82
C ARG A 127 -11.79 -4.08 -6.63
N ASP A 128 -12.00 -5.05 -5.75
CA ASP A 128 -12.83 -4.87 -4.55
C ASP A 128 -12.31 -3.71 -3.69
N HIS A 129 -10.99 -3.61 -3.51
CA HIS A 129 -10.38 -2.50 -2.80
C HIS A 129 -10.75 -1.14 -3.41
N ARG A 130 -10.63 -0.99 -4.73
CA ARG A 130 -10.96 0.28 -5.43
C ARG A 130 -12.43 0.61 -5.27
N ASP A 131 -13.30 -0.35 -5.53
CA ASP A 131 -14.75 -0.13 -5.49
C ASP A 131 -15.22 0.24 -4.07
N MET A 132 -14.64 -0.39 -3.04
CA MET A 132 -14.87 0.01 -1.66
C MET A 132 -14.37 1.43 -1.35
N GLN A 133 -13.17 1.79 -1.81
CA GLN A 133 -12.61 3.14 -1.60
C GLN A 133 -13.47 4.22 -2.26
N HIS A 134 -14.02 3.94 -3.45
CA HIS A 134 -14.95 4.82 -4.14
C HIS A 134 -16.30 4.96 -3.43
N ALA A 135 -16.77 3.88 -2.79
CA ALA A 135 -18.02 3.82 -2.05
C ALA A 135 -18.02 4.59 -0.71
N VAL A 136 -16.84 4.90 -0.15
CA VAL A 136 -16.75 5.61 1.13
C VAL A 136 -17.22 7.07 0.98
N SER A 137 -18.40 7.37 1.55
CA SER A 137 -19.03 8.69 1.46
C SER A 137 -18.18 9.82 2.09
N PRO A 138 -18.27 11.06 1.59
CA PRO A 138 -17.52 12.21 2.13
C PRO A 138 -17.79 12.54 3.61
N GLY A 139 -18.95 12.15 4.15
CA GLY A 139 -19.32 12.34 5.57
C GLY A 139 -18.76 11.29 6.52
N PHE A 140 -18.04 10.30 6.01
CA PHE A 140 -17.48 9.19 6.78
C PHE A 140 -16.11 9.56 7.33
N LEU A 141 -15.95 9.51 8.66
CA LEU A 141 -14.73 9.76 9.44
C LEU A 141 -13.70 10.65 8.72
N ILE A 142 -13.72 11.96 8.97
CA ILE A 142 -12.92 13.00 8.28
C ILE A 142 -11.44 12.58 8.06
N ALA A 143 -10.82 11.88 9.03
CA ALA A 143 -9.45 11.38 8.92
C ALA A 143 -9.28 10.30 7.83
N ILE A 144 -10.19 9.33 7.74
CA ILE A 144 -10.18 8.28 6.72
C ILE A 144 -10.48 8.89 5.35
N ARG A 145 -11.43 9.84 5.31
CA ARG A 145 -11.70 10.58 4.07
C ARG A 145 -10.48 11.34 3.57
N ALA A 146 -9.77 12.05 4.44
CA ALA A 146 -8.55 12.77 4.08
C ALA A 146 -7.47 11.83 3.51
N LEU A 147 -7.32 10.63 4.08
CA LEU A 147 -6.40 9.61 3.57
C LEU A 147 -6.83 9.05 2.21
N LEU A 148 -8.13 8.81 2.01
CA LEU A 148 -8.67 8.33 0.73
C LEU A 148 -8.58 9.38 -0.37
N ASP A 149 -8.94 10.63 -0.08
CA ASP A 149 -8.80 11.75 -1.02
C ASP A 149 -7.34 11.93 -1.43
N PHE A 150 -6.42 11.83 -0.47
CA PHE A 150 -4.98 11.85 -0.76
C PHE A 150 -4.57 10.73 -1.72
N ARG A 151 -4.95 9.47 -1.42
CA ARG A 151 -4.59 8.32 -2.27
C ARG A 151 -5.19 8.43 -3.66
N TYR A 152 -6.43 8.89 -3.77
CA TYR A 152 -7.10 9.08 -5.06
C TYR A 152 -6.45 10.20 -5.87
N LEU A 153 -6.20 11.35 -5.27
CA LEU A 153 -5.53 12.48 -5.94
C LEU A 153 -4.09 12.12 -6.33
N ALA A 154 -3.39 11.35 -5.50
CA ALA A 154 -2.06 10.85 -5.82
C ALA A 154 -2.05 9.88 -7.02
N GLN A 155 -3.18 9.27 -7.38
CA GLN A 155 -3.32 8.42 -8.57
C GLN A 155 -3.70 9.17 -9.84
N SER A 156 -4.09 10.44 -9.74
CA SER A 156 -4.50 11.25 -10.89
C SER A 156 -3.40 11.31 -11.94
N THR A 157 -3.74 11.15 -13.21
CA THR A 157 -2.81 11.27 -14.35
C THR A 157 -2.30 12.70 -14.55
N ILE A 158 -2.97 13.68 -13.95
CA ILE A 158 -2.65 15.11 -14.02
C ILE A 158 -2.60 15.65 -12.58
N ILE A 159 -1.46 16.22 -12.21
CA ILE A 159 -1.26 16.87 -10.91
C ILE A 159 -1.40 18.38 -11.15
N ASP A 160 -2.37 19.03 -10.49
CA ASP A 160 -2.57 20.47 -10.56
C ASP A 160 -2.21 21.16 -9.23
N ASP A 161 -2.01 22.48 -9.28
CA ASP A 161 -1.64 23.29 -8.10
C ASP A 161 -2.77 23.41 -7.05
N ASN A 162 -3.95 22.82 -7.30
CA ASN A 162 -5.08 22.87 -6.38
C ASN A 162 -5.01 21.78 -5.30
N ILE A 163 -4.08 20.82 -5.42
CA ILE A 163 -3.87 19.75 -4.43
C ILE A 163 -3.00 20.27 -3.27
N GLY A 164 -3.62 20.67 -2.14
CA GLY A 164 -2.90 20.75 -0.85
C GLY A 164 -2.93 22.06 -0.06
N LYS A 165 -4.10 22.71 0.11
CA LYS A 165 -4.23 23.89 1.02
C LYS A 165 -4.66 23.52 2.46
N LYS A 166 -4.02 22.54 3.11
CA LYS A 166 -4.25 22.26 4.55
C LYS A 166 -2.94 21.98 5.30
N GLY A 167 -2.90 22.41 6.57
CA GLY A 167 -1.71 22.54 7.41
C GLY A 167 -0.87 21.26 7.60
N LEU A 168 0.39 21.46 7.98
CA LEU A 168 1.42 20.42 8.09
C LEU A 168 1.20 19.54 9.33
N ILE A 169 1.12 18.23 9.15
CA ILE A 169 1.20 17.25 10.25
C ILE A 169 2.64 16.74 10.32
N LEU A 170 3.29 16.95 11.47
CA LEU A 170 4.73 16.71 11.64
C LEU A 170 5.11 15.21 11.76
N ASN A 171 4.24 14.36 12.32
CA ASN A 171 4.42 12.90 12.37
C ASN A 171 3.08 12.19 12.63
N TRP A 172 3.00 10.90 12.28
CA TRP A 172 1.80 10.08 12.44
C TRP A 172 2.01 8.88 13.38
N GLN A 173 3.26 8.54 13.74
CA GLN A 173 3.62 7.36 14.54
C GLN A 173 3.11 6.03 13.95
N ILE A 174 2.77 6.03 12.67
CA ILE A 174 2.36 4.88 11.88
C ILE A 174 3.28 4.88 10.67
N PRO A 175 4.28 3.98 10.59
CA PRO A 175 5.32 4.03 9.56
C PRO A 175 4.77 4.11 8.13
N LYS A 176 3.66 3.40 7.84
CA LYS A 176 2.96 3.49 6.55
C LYS A 176 2.33 4.86 6.27
N LEU A 177 1.85 5.58 7.28
CA LEU A 177 1.33 6.95 7.11
C LEU A 177 2.45 7.98 7.03
N GLU A 178 3.56 7.77 7.74
CA GLU A 178 4.75 8.61 7.60
C GLU A 178 5.36 8.47 6.20
N PHE A 179 5.36 7.26 5.64
CA PHE A 179 5.74 7.05 4.24
C PHE A 179 4.86 7.83 3.27
N LEU A 180 3.60 8.13 3.59
CA LEU A 180 2.76 8.97 2.70
C LEU A 180 3.29 10.40 2.55
N GLN A 181 4.13 10.90 3.48
CA GLN A 181 4.75 12.23 3.36
C GLN A 181 5.72 12.32 2.16
N SER A 182 6.29 11.20 1.71
CA SER A 182 7.19 11.18 0.55
C SER A 182 6.46 11.14 -0.79
N VAL A 183 5.18 10.80 -0.81
CA VAL A 183 4.41 10.59 -2.05
C VAL A 183 4.34 11.88 -2.86
N VAL A 184 4.07 13.03 -2.24
CA VAL A 184 3.97 14.31 -2.97
C VAL A 184 5.32 14.72 -3.60
N PRO A 185 6.44 14.72 -2.87
CA PRO A 185 7.77 14.88 -3.48
C PRO A 185 8.04 13.86 -4.60
N ASN A 186 7.70 12.59 -4.38
CA ASN A 186 7.94 11.52 -5.35
C ASN A 186 7.14 11.74 -6.65
N LEU A 187 5.87 12.12 -6.55
CA LEU A 187 5.02 12.46 -7.68
C LEU A 187 5.59 13.59 -8.54
N ARG A 188 6.16 14.62 -7.91
CA ARG A 188 6.78 15.74 -8.63
C ARG A 188 8.05 15.33 -9.37
N LEU A 189 8.78 14.35 -8.83
CA LEU A 189 10.06 13.89 -9.40
C LEU A 189 9.88 12.79 -10.46
N ASN A 190 8.98 11.84 -10.20
CA ASN A 190 8.84 10.60 -10.96
C ASN A 190 7.52 10.48 -11.73
N GLY A 191 6.63 11.47 -11.58
CA GLY A 191 5.30 11.44 -12.18
C GLY A 191 4.35 10.51 -11.45
N VAL A 192 3.25 10.16 -12.12
CA VAL A 192 2.11 9.49 -11.49
C VAL A 192 2.43 8.03 -11.12
N PRO A 193 1.91 7.52 -9.99
CA PRO A 193 2.34 6.26 -9.42
C PRO A 193 1.63 5.06 -10.05
N ILE A 194 0.57 5.30 -10.83
CA ILE A 194 -0.22 4.25 -11.49
C ILE A 194 0.63 3.41 -12.46
N GLN A 195 1.69 3.98 -13.04
CA GLN A 195 2.64 3.25 -13.90
C GLN A 195 3.49 2.23 -13.12
N TRP A 196 3.53 2.35 -11.79
CA TRP A 196 4.29 1.47 -10.90
C TRP A 196 3.38 0.44 -10.20
N THR A 197 2.11 0.32 -10.61
CA THR A 197 1.18 -0.67 -10.03
C THR A 197 1.63 -2.10 -10.28
N ALA A 198 1.63 -2.91 -9.23
CA ALA A 198 1.93 -4.33 -9.29
C ALA A 198 0.73 -5.18 -9.75
N ASP A 199 -0.43 -4.59 -10.00
CA ASP A 199 -1.70 -5.30 -10.26
C ASP A 199 -1.58 -6.28 -11.44
N VAL A 200 -1.03 -5.82 -12.57
CA VAL A 200 -0.83 -6.66 -13.77
C VAL A 200 0.19 -7.77 -13.51
N THR A 201 1.29 -7.44 -12.84
CA THR A 201 2.35 -8.41 -12.54
C THR A 201 1.90 -9.45 -11.52
N GLU A 202 1.09 -9.08 -10.53
CA GLU A 202 0.52 -9.99 -9.54
C GLU A 202 -0.50 -10.93 -10.19
N HIS A 203 -1.40 -10.41 -11.03
CA HIS A 203 -2.34 -11.24 -11.78
C HIS A 203 -1.61 -12.26 -12.67
N THR A 204 -0.54 -11.84 -13.36
CA THR A 204 0.27 -12.73 -14.21
C THR A 204 1.01 -13.77 -13.36
N HIS A 205 1.56 -13.38 -12.22
CA HIS A 205 2.22 -14.32 -11.32
C HIS A 205 1.24 -15.36 -10.74
N ILE A 206 0.01 -14.95 -10.43
CA ILE A 206 -1.04 -15.88 -9.98
C ILE A 206 -1.35 -16.90 -11.09
N SER A 207 -1.68 -16.43 -12.30
CA SER A 207 -2.15 -17.31 -13.38
C SER A 207 -1.05 -18.17 -13.99
N VAL A 208 0.18 -17.67 -14.07
CA VAL A 208 1.28 -18.37 -14.75
C VAL A 208 2.13 -19.21 -13.79
N VAL A 209 2.16 -18.86 -12.49
CA VAL A 209 3.05 -19.53 -11.52
C VAL A 209 2.26 -20.22 -10.41
N LYS A 210 1.42 -19.49 -9.67
CA LYS A 210 0.76 -20.04 -8.47
C LYS A 210 -0.29 -21.09 -8.83
N GLU A 211 -1.23 -20.78 -9.72
CA GLU A 211 -2.29 -21.71 -10.11
C GLU A 211 -1.73 -23.03 -10.69
N PRO A 212 -0.74 -23.02 -11.61
CA PRO A 212 -0.10 -24.25 -12.07
C PRO A 212 0.60 -25.03 -10.96
N ALA A 213 1.35 -24.35 -10.08
CA ALA A 213 2.06 -25.01 -8.98
C ALA A 213 1.09 -25.67 -7.98
N ASP A 214 0.00 -25.00 -7.64
CA ASP A 214 -1.04 -25.54 -6.75
C ASP A 214 -1.79 -26.71 -7.40
N SER A 215 -1.98 -26.67 -8.73
CA SER A 215 -2.60 -27.78 -9.48
C SER A 215 -1.70 -29.02 -9.58
N GLY A 216 -0.37 -28.84 -9.56
CA GLY A 216 0.61 -29.93 -9.63
C GLY A 216 0.94 -30.56 -8.28
N ASN A 217 0.86 -29.80 -7.18
CA ASN A 217 1.16 -30.29 -5.82
C ASN A 217 -0.04 -30.94 -5.10
N ASN A 218 -1.25 -30.83 -5.65
CA ASN A 218 -2.47 -31.43 -5.10
C ASN A 218 -2.97 -32.65 -5.92
N GLN A 219 -2.09 -33.27 -6.72
CA GLN A 219 -2.29 -34.58 -7.35
C GLN A 219 -1.46 -35.63 -6.60
#